data_AF-A0AAP0L6U9-F1
#
_entry.id   AF-A0AAP0L6U9-F1
#
_cell.length_a   1.000
_cell.length_b   1.000
_cell.length_c   1.000
_cell.angle_alpha   90.00
_cell.angle_beta   90.00
_cell.angle_gamma   90.00
#
_symmetry.space_group_name_H-M   'P 1'
#
loop_
_entity.id
_entity.type
_entity.pdbx_description
1 polymer ?
#
loop_
_entity_poly.entity_id
_entity_poly.type
_entity_poly.pdbx_seq_one_letter_code
_entity_poly.pdbx_strand_id
1 'polypeptide(L)'
;MDVKETMCVTGAGGYQASWVVKLLLSHGYKVDLVKPAVEGTSNVLKACTKAKVKRVVMVSSVAAVVLNPNWPKDQLMDETCWTDKDLCVANHETKAPGFNWYSLAKTEAESLALEYAKENGLEKMEYFDWTAVDVRDVAEALLMLYRNLEAKGRYICSSYSASTSVLIEKLRSLYPNHNYPKQISGEGFVYKLSSEKLRKLGWKNRPLEETLVDTIEDYYEKGLLNKP
;
A
#
# COMPACT_ATOMS: atom_id res chain seq x y z
N MET A 1 14.59 -26.42 21.48
CA MET A 1 14.59 -25.04 20.96
C MET A 1 13.85 -25.07 19.64
N ASP A 2 12.80 -24.27 19.46
CA ASP A 2 12.22 -24.08 18.13
C ASP A 2 13.21 -23.36 17.23
N VAL A 3 13.51 -23.96 16.08
CA VAL A 3 14.33 -23.34 15.04
C VAL A 3 13.46 -22.33 14.31
N LYS A 4 13.73 -21.04 14.51
CA LYS A 4 13.05 -19.97 13.77
C LYS A 4 13.47 -20.03 12.30
N GLU A 5 12.50 -20.05 11.39
CA GLU A 5 12.76 -19.99 9.95
C GLU A 5 13.46 -18.68 9.56
N THR A 6 14.32 -18.73 8.53
CA THR A 6 14.98 -17.55 7.99
C THR A 6 14.10 -16.88 6.94
N MET A 7 13.77 -15.61 7.14
CA MET A 7 12.95 -14.81 6.22
C MET A 7 13.83 -13.77 5.50
N CYS A 8 13.53 -13.49 4.23
CA CYS A 8 14.17 -12.41 3.47
C CYS A 8 13.18 -11.25 3.29
N VAL A 9 13.62 -10.03 3.59
CA VAL A 9 12.85 -8.80 3.36
C VAL A 9 13.62 -7.91 2.39
N THR A 10 13.01 -7.61 1.25
CA THR A 10 13.57 -6.67 0.26
C THR A 10 12.97 -5.27 0.45
N GLY A 11 13.67 -4.22 0.01
CA GLY A 11 13.16 -2.85 0.09
C GLY A 11 13.04 -2.25 1.49
N ALA A 12 13.74 -2.79 2.50
CA ALA A 12 13.63 -2.40 3.91
C ALA A 12 13.95 -0.92 4.24
N GLY A 13 14.49 -0.14 3.29
CA GLY A 13 14.69 1.32 3.39
C GLY A 13 13.73 2.16 2.53
N GLY A 14 12.61 1.59 2.07
CA GLY A 14 11.82 2.05 0.92
C GLY A 14 11.26 3.49 0.96
N TYR A 15 11.20 4.15 2.11
CA TYR A 15 10.73 5.54 2.22
C TYR A 15 11.58 6.52 1.41
N GLN A 16 12.89 6.29 1.25
CA GLN A 16 13.77 7.21 0.54
C GLN A 16 13.52 7.25 -0.98
N ALA A 17 13.12 6.12 -1.57
CA ALA A 17 12.95 6.00 -3.03
C ALA A 17 11.79 6.86 -3.56
N SER A 18 10.66 6.95 -2.83
CA SER A 18 9.51 7.75 -3.24
C SER A 18 9.81 9.26 -3.26
N TRP A 19 10.68 9.73 -2.36
CA TRP A 19 11.17 11.12 -2.35
C TRP A 19 12.10 11.43 -3.51
N VAL A 20 13.00 10.51 -3.88
CA VAL A 20 13.85 10.66 -5.07
C VAL A 20 13.00 10.72 -6.35
N VAL A 21 12.00 9.83 -6.50
CA VAL A 21 11.06 9.87 -7.63
C VAL A 21 10.31 11.20 -7.68
N LYS A 22 9.76 11.66 -6.55
CA LYS A 22 9.06 12.96 -6.45
C LYS A 22 9.96 14.13 -6.84
N LEU A 23 11.22 14.13 -6.41
CA LEU A 23 12.21 15.17 -6.72
C LEU A 23 12.60 15.18 -8.20
N LEU A 24 12.81 14.01 -8.81
CA LEU A 24 13.14 13.90 -10.23
C LEU A 24 11.96 14.39 -11.10
N LEU A 25 10.74 13.96 -10.78
CA LEU A 25 9.52 14.43 -11.46
C LEU A 25 9.33 15.95 -11.30
N SER A 26 9.61 16.54 -10.13
CA SER A 26 9.47 17.99 -9.92
C SER A 26 10.51 18.83 -10.68
N HIS A 27 11.55 18.21 -11.23
CA HIS A 27 12.57 18.84 -12.08
C HIS A 27 12.41 18.47 -13.57
N GLY A 28 11.26 17.89 -13.96
CA GLY A 28 10.96 17.58 -15.36
C GLY A 28 11.63 16.32 -15.91
N TYR A 29 12.32 15.53 -15.08
CA TYR A 29 12.87 14.24 -15.51
C TYR A 29 11.74 13.21 -15.70
N LYS A 30 11.83 12.44 -16.80
CA LYS A 30 11.01 11.23 -16.96
C LYS A 30 11.58 10.12 -16.09
N VAL A 31 10.73 9.53 -15.24
CA VAL A 31 11.10 8.41 -14.36
C VAL A 31 10.27 7.20 -14.76
N ASP A 32 10.93 6.15 -15.26
CA ASP A 32 10.28 4.86 -15.51
C ASP A 32 10.12 4.12 -14.18
N LEU A 33 8.86 3.99 -13.73
CA LEU A 33 8.50 3.23 -12.54
C LEU A 33 8.05 1.80 -12.88
N VAL A 34 7.58 1.57 -14.10
CA VAL A 34 6.92 0.32 -14.50
C VAL A 34 7.97 -0.75 -14.71
N LYS A 35 8.97 -0.49 -15.56
CA LYS A 35 9.98 -1.49 -15.90
C LYS A 35 10.79 -1.94 -14.68
N PRO A 36 11.31 -1.04 -13.80
CA PRO A 36 12.05 -1.48 -12.62
C PRO A 36 11.20 -2.25 -11.61
N ALA A 37 9.90 -1.93 -11.47
CA ALA A 37 8.99 -2.65 -10.58
C ALA A 37 8.68 -4.07 -11.10
N VAL A 38 8.42 -4.21 -12.41
CA VAL A 38 8.14 -5.49 -13.07
C VAL A 38 9.39 -6.37 -13.11
N GLU A 39 10.54 -5.84 -13.55
CA GLU A 39 11.81 -6.59 -13.60
C GLU A 39 12.31 -6.94 -12.20
N GLY A 40 12.23 -6.02 -11.24
CA GLY A 40 12.58 -6.26 -9.84
C GLY A 40 11.75 -7.40 -9.23
N THR A 41 10.43 -7.35 -9.41
CA THR A 41 9.51 -8.42 -9.00
C THR A 41 9.86 -9.75 -9.67
N SER A 42 10.03 -9.75 -11.00
CA SER A 42 10.41 -10.95 -11.76
C SER A 42 11.71 -11.59 -11.25
N ASN A 43 12.73 -10.77 -10.95
CA ASN A 43 14.03 -11.24 -10.49
C ASN A 43 13.95 -11.84 -9.08
N VAL A 44 13.19 -11.21 -8.17
CA VAL A 44 12.94 -11.78 -6.83
C VAL A 44 12.19 -13.11 -6.94
N LEU A 45 11.14 -13.19 -7.75
CA LEU A 45 10.36 -14.42 -7.92
C LEU A 45 11.20 -15.56 -8.51
N LYS A 46 12.02 -15.29 -9.53
CA LYS A 46 12.99 -16.26 -10.09
C LYS A 46 14.01 -16.73 -9.04
N ALA A 47 14.50 -15.82 -8.19
CA ALA A 47 15.39 -16.16 -7.09
C ALA A 47 14.69 -17.05 -6.05
N CYS A 48 13.44 -16.74 -5.69
CA CYS A 48 12.61 -17.57 -4.81
C CYS A 48 12.40 -18.98 -5.37
N THR A 49 12.06 -19.12 -6.66
CA THR A 49 11.98 -20.44 -7.33
C THR A 49 13.30 -21.20 -7.24
N LYS A 50 14.42 -20.56 -7.60
CA LYS A 50 15.76 -21.19 -7.57
C LYS A 50 16.18 -21.62 -6.17
N ALA A 51 15.82 -20.85 -5.14
CA ALA A 51 16.09 -21.15 -3.74
C ALA A 51 15.05 -22.09 -3.09
N LYS A 52 14.03 -22.56 -3.83
CA LYS A 52 12.92 -23.39 -3.34
C LYS A 52 12.20 -22.78 -2.13
N VAL A 53 12.00 -21.45 -2.16
CA VAL A 53 11.26 -20.71 -1.13
C VAL A 53 9.82 -21.20 -1.09
N LYS A 54 9.36 -21.61 0.10
CA LYS A 54 8.04 -22.24 0.30
C LYS A 54 6.85 -21.28 0.27
N ARG A 55 7.10 -19.99 0.55
CA ARG A 55 6.08 -18.93 0.60
C ARG A 55 6.74 -17.59 0.34
N VAL A 56 6.07 -16.74 -0.42
CA VAL A 56 6.47 -15.33 -0.63
C VAL A 56 5.33 -14.45 -0.12
N VAL A 57 5.64 -13.26 0.36
CA VAL A 57 4.66 -12.21 0.67
C VAL A 57 5.18 -10.93 0.02
N MET A 58 4.36 -10.29 -0.81
CA MET A 58 4.75 -9.12 -1.59
C MET A 58 3.82 -7.96 -1.25
N VAL A 59 4.35 -6.79 -0.94
CA VAL A 59 3.52 -5.61 -0.68
C VAL A 59 3.14 -4.97 -2.02
N SER A 60 1.90 -5.21 -2.49
CA SER A 60 1.32 -4.54 -3.66
C SER A 60 0.87 -3.10 -3.30
N SER A 61 -0.21 -2.58 -3.88
CA SER A 61 -0.89 -1.37 -3.42
C SER A 61 -2.32 -1.28 -3.92
N VAL A 62 -3.17 -0.50 -3.23
CA VAL A 62 -4.53 -0.11 -3.70
C VAL A 62 -4.51 0.61 -5.04
N ALA A 63 -3.35 1.15 -5.42
CA ALA A 63 -3.08 1.69 -6.73
C ALA A 63 -3.36 0.66 -7.87
N ALA A 64 -3.38 -0.64 -7.56
CA ALA A 64 -3.80 -1.75 -8.44
C ALA A 64 -5.28 -2.17 -8.30
N VAL A 65 -6.09 -1.43 -7.53
CA VAL A 65 -7.50 -1.70 -7.22
C VAL A 65 -8.42 -0.53 -7.62
N VAL A 66 -8.07 0.70 -7.22
CA VAL A 66 -9.05 1.81 -7.15
C VAL A 66 -9.20 2.63 -8.41
N LEU A 67 -8.23 2.61 -9.34
CA LEU A 67 -8.28 3.40 -10.57
C LEU A 67 -9.09 2.68 -11.64
N ASN A 68 -10.40 2.55 -11.40
CA ASN A 68 -11.34 1.99 -12.36
C ASN A 68 -12.55 2.93 -12.51
N PRO A 69 -12.69 3.64 -13.65
CA PRO A 69 -13.72 4.67 -13.81
C PRO A 69 -15.11 4.06 -14.01
N ASN A 70 -15.17 2.77 -14.34
CA ASN A 70 -16.41 2.02 -14.57
C ASN A 70 -16.96 1.39 -13.28
N TRP A 71 -16.29 1.56 -12.13
CA TRP A 71 -16.73 0.98 -10.86
C TRP A 71 -17.93 1.75 -10.26
N PRO A 72 -18.99 1.06 -9.78
CA PRO A 72 -20.10 1.70 -9.09
C PRO A 72 -19.64 2.42 -7.82
N LYS A 73 -19.90 3.74 -7.73
CA LYS A 73 -19.44 4.60 -6.61
C LYS A 73 -19.96 4.18 -5.23
N ASP A 74 -21.08 3.46 -5.19
CA ASP A 74 -21.75 3.04 -3.96
C ASP A 74 -21.38 1.60 -3.51
N GLN A 75 -20.60 0.87 -4.31
CA GLN A 75 -20.19 -0.50 -4.01
C GLN A 75 -18.80 -0.55 -3.37
N LEU A 76 -18.66 -1.33 -2.29
CA LEU A 76 -17.37 -1.59 -1.66
C LEU A 76 -16.42 -2.26 -2.66
N MET A 77 -15.20 -1.76 -2.76
CA MET A 77 -14.12 -2.44 -3.48
C MET A 77 -13.56 -3.57 -2.59
N ASP A 78 -13.47 -4.76 -3.16
CA ASP A 78 -12.90 -5.96 -2.52
C ASP A 78 -11.73 -6.52 -3.34
N GLU A 79 -11.18 -7.66 -2.92
CA GLU A 79 -10.03 -8.31 -3.58
C GLU A 79 -10.23 -8.62 -5.07
N THR A 80 -11.47 -8.67 -5.58
CA THR A 80 -11.77 -8.94 -7.00
C THR A 80 -11.59 -7.73 -7.91
N CYS A 81 -11.50 -6.52 -7.34
CA CYS A 81 -11.43 -5.26 -8.08
C CYS A 81 -10.02 -4.97 -8.63
N TRP A 82 -9.94 -4.45 -9.85
CA TRP A 82 -8.67 -4.12 -10.53
C TRP A 82 -8.68 -2.72 -11.13
N THR A 83 -7.52 -2.06 -11.04
CA THR A 83 -7.21 -0.83 -11.76
C THR A 83 -7.19 -1.05 -13.27
N ASP A 84 -7.76 -0.11 -14.00
CA ASP A 84 -7.75 -0.02 -15.44
C ASP A 84 -6.37 0.44 -15.93
N LYS A 85 -5.64 -0.48 -16.58
CA LYS A 85 -4.29 -0.24 -17.13
C LYS A 85 -4.31 0.78 -18.26
N ASP A 86 -5.30 0.70 -19.13
CA ASP A 86 -5.43 1.59 -20.29
C ASP A 86 -5.75 3.02 -19.84
N LEU A 87 -6.56 3.18 -18.78
CA LEU A 87 -6.77 4.48 -18.13
C LEU A 87 -5.47 5.08 -17.59
N CYS A 88 -4.62 4.27 -16.95
CA CYS A 88 -3.36 4.75 -16.38
C CYS A 88 -2.37 5.20 -17.47
N VAL A 89 -2.33 4.50 -18.61
CA VAL A 89 -1.55 4.91 -19.79
C VAL A 89 -2.15 6.16 -20.45
N ALA A 90 -3.47 6.21 -20.65
CA ALA A 90 -4.14 7.34 -21.31
C ALA A 90 -4.03 8.66 -20.52
N ASN A 91 -4.06 8.60 -19.18
CA ASN A 91 -3.99 9.77 -18.30
C ASN A 91 -2.57 10.13 -17.82
N HIS A 92 -1.52 9.68 -18.50
CA HIS A 92 -0.15 9.96 -18.08
C HIS A 92 0.27 11.45 -18.14
N GLU A 93 -0.51 12.30 -18.84
CA GLU A 93 -0.32 13.75 -18.92
C GLU A 93 -1.38 14.57 -18.16
N THR A 94 -2.40 13.93 -17.59
CA THR A 94 -3.52 14.63 -16.90
C THR A 94 -3.33 14.65 -15.37
N LYS A 95 -4.39 14.95 -14.59
CA LYS A 95 -4.27 15.22 -13.14
C LYS A 95 -3.58 14.06 -12.39
N ALA A 96 -2.54 14.41 -11.63
CA ALA A 96 -1.69 13.51 -10.83
C ALA A 96 -0.90 12.44 -11.63
N PRO A 97 -0.03 12.84 -12.58
CA PRO A 97 0.66 11.90 -13.48
C PRO A 97 1.59 10.92 -12.73
N GLY A 98 2.24 11.37 -11.64
CA GLY A 98 3.06 10.51 -10.78
C GLY A 98 2.26 9.42 -10.05
N PHE A 99 0.98 9.64 -9.77
CA PHE A 99 0.11 8.61 -9.22
C PHE A 99 -0.31 7.59 -10.29
N ASN A 100 -0.60 8.03 -11.51
CA ASN A 100 -0.98 7.15 -12.62
C ASN A 100 0.16 6.20 -13.00
N TRP A 101 1.41 6.68 -13.09
CA TRP A 101 2.58 5.83 -13.32
C TRP A 101 2.89 4.87 -12.16
N TYR A 102 2.71 5.31 -10.91
CA TYR A 102 2.84 4.42 -9.75
C TYR A 102 1.77 3.32 -9.76
N SER A 103 0.52 3.66 -10.05
CA SER A 103 -0.60 2.72 -10.18
C SER A 103 -0.36 1.71 -11.29
N LEU A 104 0.07 2.14 -12.48
CA LEU A 104 0.43 1.22 -13.57
C LEU A 104 1.56 0.28 -13.15
N ALA A 105 2.65 0.82 -12.57
CA ALA A 105 3.80 0.02 -12.13
C ALA A 105 3.42 -1.04 -11.10
N LYS A 106 2.55 -0.71 -10.14
CA LYS A 106 2.09 -1.65 -9.11
C LYS A 106 1.08 -2.65 -9.68
N THR A 107 0.21 -2.24 -10.59
CA THR A 107 -0.73 -3.13 -11.30
C THR A 107 0.00 -4.16 -12.16
N GLU A 108 1.00 -3.74 -12.94
CA GLU A 108 1.80 -4.64 -13.77
C GLU A 108 2.65 -5.61 -12.94
N ALA A 109 3.32 -5.11 -11.89
CA ALA A 109 4.09 -5.95 -10.99
C ALA A 109 3.20 -6.99 -10.27
N GLU A 110 1.97 -6.64 -9.88
CA GLU A 110 1.03 -7.57 -9.26
C GLU A 110 0.48 -8.59 -10.27
N SER A 111 0.10 -8.16 -11.49
CA SER A 111 -0.37 -9.05 -12.57
C SER A 111 0.69 -10.11 -12.89
N LEU A 112 1.94 -9.68 -13.09
CA LEU A 112 3.08 -10.55 -13.34
C LEU A 112 3.31 -11.53 -12.19
N ALA A 113 3.27 -11.06 -10.94
CA ALA A 113 3.49 -11.92 -9.78
C ALA A 113 2.42 -13.02 -9.66
N LEU A 114 1.15 -12.68 -9.93
CA LEU A 114 0.04 -13.64 -9.90
C LEU A 114 0.07 -14.64 -11.05
N GLU A 115 0.48 -14.23 -12.26
CA GLU A 115 0.66 -15.12 -13.41
C GLU A 115 1.82 -16.08 -13.19
N TYR A 116 3.01 -15.55 -12.85
CA TYR A 116 4.21 -16.36 -12.60
C TYR A 116 4.00 -17.38 -11.48
N ALA A 117 3.27 -17.03 -10.42
CA ALA A 117 2.95 -17.94 -9.32
C ALA A 117 2.04 -19.10 -9.75
N LYS A 118 1.05 -18.87 -10.65
CA LYS A 118 0.18 -19.92 -11.20
C LYS A 118 0.97 -20.91 -12.06
N GLU A 119 1.88 -20.41 -12.90
CA GLU A 119 2.62 -21.24 -13.86
C GLU A 119 3.72 -22.09 -13.23
N ASN A 120 4.37 -21.59 -12.16
CA ASN A 120 5.59 -22.19 -11.62
C ASN A 120 5.36 -23.00 -10.33
N GLY A 121 4.11 -23.32 -9.98
CA GLY A 121 3.78 -24.14 -8.81
C GLY A 121 4.23 -23.55 -7.48
N LEU A 122 4.33 -22.22 -7.38
CA LEU A 122 4.78 -21.53 -6.17
C LEU A 122 3.64 -21.46 -5.15
N GLU A 123 3.80 -22.12 -4.00
CA GLU A 123 2.78 -22.14 -2.96
C GLU A 123 2.66 -20.78 -2.24
N LYS A 124 1.63 -20.03 -2.66
CA LYS A 124 0.98 -18.91 -1.95
C LYS A 124 1.77 -17.60 -1.89
N MET A 125 1.03 -16.51 -2.13
CA MET A 125 1.52 -15.14 -2.12
C MET A 125 0.41 -14.16 -1.70
N GLU A 126 0.76 -13.16 -0.90
CA GLU A 126 -0.14 -12.34 -0.05
C GLU A 126 0.29 -10.85 -0.10
N TYR A 127 -0.65 -9.89 -0.05
CA TYR A 127 -0.46 -8.47 -0.48
C TYR A 127 -1.30 -7.44 0.31
N PHE A 128 -1.05 -6.12 0.16
CA PHE A 128 -1.57 -5.03 1.02
C PHE A 128 -1.67 -3.61 0.39
N ASP A 129 -2.10 -2.65 1.23
CA ASP A 129 -2.46 -1.22 1.03
C ASP A 129 -3.90 -0.98 0.50
N TRP A 130 -4.46 0.24 0.46
CA TRP A 130 -4.04 1.60 0.88
C TRP A 130 -5.26 2.48 1.19
N THR A 131 -5.13 3.24 2.26
CA THR A 131 -6.13 3.62 3.27
C THR A 131 -5.30 3.86 4.52
N ALA A 132 -5.74 4.66 5.49
CA ALA A 132 -4.94 4.75 6.72
C ALA A 132 -5.00 3.39 7.45
N VAL A 133 -3.83 2.81 7.68
CA VAL A 133 -3.62 1.59 8.48
C VAL A 133 -2.27 1.73 9.16
N ASP A 134 -2.20 1.34 10.43
CA ASP A 134 -0.98 1.45 11.21
C ASP A 134 0.10 0.53 10.62
N VAL A 135 1.34 1.00 10.51
CA VAL A 135 2.45 0.19 9.99
C VAL A 135 2.70 -1.05 10.87
N ARG A 136 2.34 -0.99 12.15
CA ARG A 136 2.36 -2.13 13.09
C ARG A 136 1.26 -3.13 12.77
N ASP A 137 0.04 -2.66 12.49
CA ASP A 137 -1.09 -3.51 12.07
C ASP A 137 -0.80 -4.19 10.72
N VAL A 138 -0.11 -3.50 9.80
CA VAL A 138 0.40 -4.05 8.53
C VAL A 138 1.39 -5.18 8.82
N ALA A 139 2.41 -4.92 9.65
CA ALA A 139 3.44 -5.91 9.97
C ALA A 139 2.85 -7.15 10.69
N GLU A 140 1.93 -6.94 11.63
CA GLU A 140 1.20 -8.01 12.32
C GLU A 140 0.34 -8.82 11.34
N ALA A 141 -0.34 -8.18 10.39
CA ALA A 141 -1.08 -8.87 9.34
C ALA A 141 -0.19 -9.67 8.38
N LEU A 142 0.94 -9.10 7.92
CA LEU A 142 1.91 -9.80 7.07
C LEU A 142 2.46 -11.05 7.78
N LEU A 143 2.73 -10.95 9.08
CA LEU A 143 3.17 -12.09 9.90
C LEU A 143 2.06 -13.12 10.12
N MET A 144 0.82 -12.67 10.35
CA MET A 144 -0.36 -13.53 10.49
C MET A 144 -0.64 -14.31 9.21
N LEU A 145 -0.62 -13.63 8.06
CA LEU A 145 -0.77 -14.18 6.73
C LEU A 145 0.35 -15.21 6.45
N TYR A 146 1.63 -14.83 6.61
CA TYR A 146 2.78 -15.74 6.46
C TYR A 146 2.64 -17.05 7.27
N ARG A 147 2.09 -16.97 8.49
CA ARG A 147 1.90 -18.14 9.37
C ARG A 147 0.64 -18.94 9.07
N ASN A 148 -0.39 -18.34 8.49
CA ASN A 148 -1.66 -19.00 8.24
C ASN A 148 -1.56 -19.86 6.96
N LEU A 149 -1.65 -21.17 7.11
CA LEU A 149 -1.56 -22.09 5.97
C LEU A 149 -2.80 -22.03 5.05
N GLU A 150 -3.95 -21.58 5.55
CA GLU A 150 -5.20 -21.45 4.78
C GLU A 150 -5.33 -20.12 4.03
N ALA A 151 -4.47 -19.14 4.32
CA ALA A 151 -4.49 -17.85 3.65
C ALA A 151 -4.07 -17.99 2.17
N LYS A 152 -4.84 -17.36 1.27
CA LYS A 152 -4.65 -17.46 -0.18
C LYS A 152 -5.22 -16.28 -0.97
N GLY A 153 -4.47 -15.85 -1.98
CA GLY A 153 -4.81 -14.73 -2.86
C GLY A 153 -4.58 -13.36 -2.19
N ARG A 154 -5.13 -12.32 -2.80
CA ARG A 154 -5.06 -10.93 -2.29
C ARG A 154 -5.76 -10.82 -0.92
N TYR A 155 -5.37 -9.85 -0.11
CA TYR A 155 -6.07 -9.46 1.11
C TYR A 155 -6.04 -7.93 1.18
N ILE A 156 -7.19 -7.28 1.00
CA ILE A 156 -7.26 -5.84 1.23
C ILE A 156 -7.13 -5.61 2.72
N CYS A 157 -6.30 -4.64 3.09
CA CYS A 157 -6.17 -4.24 4.46
C CYS A 157 -6.09 -2.73 4.61
N SER A 158 -7.12 -2.29 5.30
CA SER A 158 -7.61 -0.95 5.51
C SER A 158 -8.28 -0.98 6.87
N SER A 159 -7.83 -0.14 7.80
CA SER A 159 -8.59 0.14 9.02
C SER A 159 -9.41 1.41 8.90
N TYR A 160 -8.91 2.42 8.17
CA TYR A 160 -9.53 3.74 8.09
C TYR A 160 -9.65 4.28 6.66
N SER A 161 -10.90 4.57 6.27
CA SER A 161 -11.26 5.32 5.06
C SER A 161 -11.94 6.63 5.50
N ALA A 162 -11.27 7.77 5.31
CA ALA A 162 -11.76 9.08 5.74
C ALA A 162 -11.33 10.16 4.73
N SER A 163 -12.11 11.25 4.65
CA SER A 163 -11.72 12.43 3.88
C SER A 163 -10.62 13.22 4.60
N THR A 164 -9.89 14.05 3.84
CA THR A 164 -8.87 14.95 4.40
C THR A 164 -9.45 15.91 5.46
N SER A 165 -10.71 16.32 5.35
CA SER A 165 -11.40 17.13 6.35
C SER A 165 -11.55 16.40 7.69
N VAL A 166 -12.09 15.17 7.67
CA VAL A 166 -12.27 14.35 8.88
C VAL A 166 -10.91 14.06 9.55
N LEU A 167 -9.86 13.81 8.76
CA LEU A 167 -8.51 13.61 9.30
C LEU A 167 -7.95 14.88 9.97
N ILE A 168 -8.12 16.04 9.35
CA ILE A 168 -7.66 17.33 9.91
C ILE A 168 -8.46 17.71 11.15
N GLU A 169 -9.77 17.45 11.19
CA GLU A 169 -10.59 17.64 12.40
C GLU A 169 -10.13 16.74 13.54
N LYS A 170 -9.80 15.48 13.25
CA LYS A 170 -9.26 14.54 14.24
C LYS A 170 -7.90 15.00 14.79
N LEU A 171 -6.98 15.40 13.91
CA LEU A 171 -5.68 15.96 14.29
C LEU A 171 -5.84 17.24 15.13
N ARG A 172 -6.73 18.15 14.73
CA ARG A 172 -7.03 19.38 15.48
C ARG A 172 -7.61 19.10 16.87
N SER A 173 -8.37 18.02 17.03
CA SER A 173 -8.87 17.59 18.35
C SER A 173 -7.78 17.00 19.24
N LEU A 174 -6.78 16.33 18.67
CA LEU A 174 -5.67 15.70 19.41
C LEU A 174 -4.56 16.71 19.74
N TYR A 175 -4.27 17.61 18.79
CA TYR A 175 -3.14 18.54 18.83
C TYR A 175 -3.60 19.96 18.42
N PRO A 176 -4.42 20.66 19.24
CA PRO A 176 -5.09 21.90 18.85
C PRO A 176 -4.17 23.08 18.57
N ASN A 177 -2.95 23.08 19.13
CA ASN A 177 -2.00 24.20 19.02
C ASN A 177 -1.19 24.19 17.71
N HIS A 178 -1.44 23.25 16.80
CA HIS A 178 -0.79 23.19 15.49
C HIS A 178 -1.47 24.03 14.41
N ASN A 179 -0.68 24.46 13.42
CA ASN A 179 -1.17 25.23 12.29
C ASN A 179 -1.82 24.31 11.23
N TYR A 180 -3.14 24.17 11.30
CA TYR A 180 -3.92 23.43 10.31
C TYR A 180 -4.40 24.30 9.14
N PRO A 181 -4.61 23.72 7.94
CA PRO A 181 -5.30 24.40 6.84
C PRO A 181 -6.67 24.94 7.27
N LYS A 182 -6.92 26.22 6.99
CA LYS A 182 -8.20 26.90 7.30
C LYS A 182 -9.30 26.61 6.27
N GLN A 183 -8.91 26.24 5.05
CA GLN A 183 -9.79 25.89 3.96
C GLN A 183 -9.22 24.67 3.23
N ILE A 184 -10.07 23.69 2.95
CA ILE A 184 -9.76 22.49 2.18
C ILE A 184 -10.60 22.58 0.91
N SER A 185 -9.96 22.58 -0.27
CA SER A 185 -10.67 22.70 -1.54
C SER A 185 -10.73 21.35 -2.26
N GLY A 186 -11.92 21.01 -2.76
CA GLY A 186 -12.22 19.77 -3.47
C GLY A 186 -12.93 18.72 -2.61
N GLU A 187 -13.88 18.03 -3.23
CA GLU A 187 -14.45 16.80 -2.67
C GLU A 187 -13.41 15.68 -2.75
N GLY A 188 -12.86 15.29 -1.60
CA GLY A 188 -11.97 14.14 -1.52
C GLY A 188 -12.75 12.85 -1.77
N PHE A 189 -12.45 12.16 -2.87
CA PHE A 189 -13.00 10.82 -3.12
C PHE A 189 -12.49 9.84 -2.04
N VAL A 190 -13.40 9.38 -1.20
CA VAL A 190 -13.13 8.32 -0.22
C VAL A 190 -13.52 6.97 -0.84
N TYR A 191 -12.52 6.22 -1.29
CA TYR A 191 -12.74 4.82 -1.68
C TYR A 191 -13.15 4.01 -0.45
N LYS A 192 -14.25 3.28 -0.55
CA LYS A 192 -14.74 2.39 0.51
C LYS A 192 -14.23 0.98 0.23
N LEU A 193 -13.24 0.55 1.00
CA LEU A 193 -12.53 -0.72 0.82
C LEU A 193 -12.92 -1.72 1.90
N SER A 194 -13.06 -3.00 1.53
CA SER A 194 -13.42 -4.09 2.45
C SER A 194 -12.20 -4.87 2.91
N SER A 195 -11.94 -4.88 4.23
CA SER A 195 -10.93 -5.75 4.87
C SER A 195 -11.55 -6.99 5.52
N GLU A 196 -12.81 -7.30 5.22
CA GLU A 196 -13.56 -8.40 5.87
C GLU A 196 -12.92 -9.77 5.63
N LYS A 197 -12.26 -9.97 4.48
CA LYS A 197 -11.52 -11.19 4.19
C LYS A 197 -10.36 -11.39 5.18
N LEU A 198 -9.64 -10.33 5.54
CA LEU A 198 -8.53 -10.37 6.49
C LEU A 198 -9.03 -10.46 7.94
N ARG A 199 -10.09 -9.71 8.29
CA ARG A 199 -10.73 -9.77 9.62
C ARG A 199 -11.25 -11.16 9.96
N LYS A 200 -11.77 -11.90 8.97
CA LYS A 200 -12.18 -13.31 9.12
C LYS A 200 -11.02 -14.26 9.47
N LEU A 201 -9.76 -13.86 9.27
CA LEU A 201 -8.58 -14.60 9.73
C LEU A 201 -8.16 -14.22 11.17
N GLY A 202 -8.89 -13.33 11.84
CA GLY A 202 -8.61 -12.87 13.19
C GLY A 202 -7.82 -11.56 13.29
N TRP A 203 -7.52 -10.89 12.15
CA TRP A 203 -6.85 -9.59 12.16
C TRP A 203 -7.71 -8.54 12.86
N LYS A 204 -7.04 -7.71 13.66
CA LYS A 204 -7.58 -6.56 14.36
C LYS A 204 -6.65 -5.38 14.11
N ASN A 205 -7.22 -4.18 14.08
CA ASN A 205 -6.48 -2.94 13.93
C ASN A 205 -6.54 -2.10 15.20
N ARG A 206 -5.52 -1.26 15.39
CA ARG A 206 -5.49 -0.22 16.43
C ARG A 206 -6.44 0.93 16.09
N PRO A 207 -6.85 1.75 17.09
CA PRO A 207 -7.54 3.01 16.86
C PRO A 207 -6.73 3.98 16.00
N LEU A 208 -7.38 4.78 15.16
CA LEU A 208 -6.70 5.79 14.33
C LEU A 208 -5.97 6.81 15.21
N GLU A 209 -6.53 7.13 16.36
CA GLU A 209 -5.99 8.04 17.36
C GLU A 209 -4.63 7.59 17.89
N GLU A 210 -4.44 6.29 18.12
CA GLU A 210 -3.17 5.69 18.57
C GLU A 210 -2.10 5.89 17.49
N THR A 211 -2.42 5.55 16.23
CA THR A 211 -1.54 5.77 15.08
C THR A 211 -1.16 7.24 14.90
N LEU A 212 -2.12 8.16 15.03
CA LEU A 212 -1.87 9.60 14.85
C LEU A 212 -1.03 10.20 15.96
N VAL A 213 -1.28 9.83 17.23
CA VAL A 213 -0.50 10.29 18.38
C VAL A 213 0.94 9.79 18.27
N ASP A 214 1.13 8.48 18.07
CA ASP A 214 2.47 7.89 18.00
C ASP A 214 3.29 8.47 16.83
N THR A 215 2.65 8.76 15.69
CA THR A 215 3.32 9.41 14.54
C THR A 215 3.76 10.84 14.86
N ILE A 216 2.93 11.62 15.56
CA ILE A 216 3.24 13.02 15.88
C ILE A 216 4.32 13.11 16.98
N GLU A 217 4.27 12.25 18.00
CA GLU A 217 5.34 12.22 19.01
C GLU A 217 6.69 11.75 18.42
N ASP A 218 6.70 10.72 17.58
CA ASP A 218 7.92 10.28 16.85
C ASP A 218 8.52 11.41 16.00
N TYR A 219 7.68 12.24 15.37
CA TYR A 219 8.13 13.41 14.60
C TYR A 219 8.71 14.51 15.48
N TYR A 220 8.18 14.73 16.69
CA TYR A 220 8.78 15.65 17.64
C TYR A 220 10.13 15.14 18.16
N GLU A 221 10.22 13.86 18.55
CA GLU A 221 11.45 13.25 19.07
C GLU A 221 12.60 13.32 18.05
N LYS A 222 12.28 13.17 16.76
CA LYS A 222 13.25 13.28 15.65
C LYS A 222 13.48 14.71 15.16
N GLY A 223 12.82 15.71 15.74
CA GLY A 223 12.90 17.11 15.30
C GLY A 223 12.37 17.37 13.88
N LEU A 224 11.52 16.48 13.37
CA LEU A 224 10.85 16.61 12.06
C LEU A 224 9.61 17.52 12.13
N LEU A 225 9.05 17.67 13.33
CA LEU A 225 7.99 18.61 13.66
C LEU A 225 8.39 19.40 14.90
N ASN A 226 8.12 20.70 14.92
CA ASN A 226 8.33 21.52 16.10
C ASN A 226 7.20 21.27 17.11
N LYS A 227 7.52 21.08 18.40
CA LYS A 227 6.51 21.21 19.46
C LYS A 227 6.04 22.68 19.49
N PRO A 228 4.71 22.94 19.55
CA PRO A 228 4.16 24.29 19.61
C PRO A 228 4.40 24.97 20.96
#